data_AF-A0A954F4I8-F1
#
_entry.id   AF-A0A954F4I8-F1
#
_cell.length_a   1.000
_cell.length_b   1.000
_cell.length_c   1.000
_cell.angle_alpha   90.00
_cell.angle_beta   90.00
_cell.angle_gamma   90.00
#
_symmetry.space_group_name_H-M   'P 1'
#
loop_
_entity.id
_entity.type
_entity.pdbx_description
1 polymer ?
#
loop_
_entity_poly.entity_id
_entity_poly.type
_entity_poly.pdbx_seq_one_letter_code
_entity_poly.pdbx_strand_id
1 'polypeptide(L)'
;MQIAILAAYFAVLFLIGVLASRRVKGLSDYYVGGKRVGFWAASFSARATGESGWLLLGLTGMGAMAGVSAFWVVVGELLGVGVSWFFMAKPFKRMTDEYGAITIPDFLEGHFQPKTHLLRRIAATALSVFVVIYVSAQIDTTGKA
;
A
#
# COMPACT_ATOMS: atom_id res chain seq x y z
N MET A 1 21.59 18.00 17.36
CA MET A 1 21.82 17.19 16.14
C MET A 1 20.55 16.46 15.70
N GLN A 2 19.91 15.63 16.53
CA GLN A 2 18.73 14.83 16.16
C GLN A 2 17.54 15.65 15.63
N ILE A 3 17.16 16.74 16.30
CA ILE A 3 16.07 17.62 15.86
C ILE A 3 16.37 18.24 14.49
N ALA A 4 17.62 18.59 14.22
CA ALA A 4 18.02 19.15 12.93
C ALA A 4 17.89 18.12 11.79
N ILE A 5 18.26 16.86 12.05
CA ILE A 5 18.08 15.76 11.09
C ILE A 5 16.58 15.53 10.82
N LEU A 6 15.76 15.51 11.87
CA LEU A 6 14.31 15.34 11.75
C LEU A 6 13.66 16.50 10.98
N ALA A 7 14.06 17.74 11.28
CA ALA A 7 13.58 18.91 10.57
C ALA A 7 13.98 18.90 9.09
N ALA A 8 15.23 18.52 8.78
CA ALA A 8 15.68 18.36 7.40
C ALA A 8 14.90 17.27 6.66
N TYR A 9 14.64 16.13 7.31
CA TYR A 9 13.83 15.04 6.76
C TYR A 9 12.42 15.51 6.41
N PHE A 10 11.71 16.15 7.34
CA PHE A 10 10.38 16.69 7.06
C PHE A 10 10.41 17.76 5.97
N ALA A 11 11.41 18.64 5.96
CA ALA A 11 11.55 19.67 4.91
C ALA A 11 11.68 19.04 3.52
N VAL A 12 12.48 17.98 3.37
CA VAL A 12 12.61 17.23 2.12
C VAL A 12 11.29 16.58 1.72
N LEU A 13 10.58 15.93 2.66
CA LEU A 13 9.28 15.33 2.39
C LEU A 13 8.25 16.36 1.92
N PHE A 14 8.16 17.50 2.60
CA PHE A 14 7.26 18.59 2.22
C PHE A 14 7.60 19.13 0.83
N LEU A 15 8.89 19.33 0.53
CA LEU A 15 9.34 19.79 -0.78
C LEU A 15 8.91 18.81 -1.88
N ILE A 16 9.14 17.51 -1.69
CA ILE A 16 8.72 16.47 -2.63
C ILE A 16 7.19 16.50 -2.81
N GLY A 17 6.43 16.61 -1.72
CA GLY A 17 4.97 16.70 -1.75
C GLY A 17 4.45 17.90 -2.55
N VAL A 18 5.03 19.09 -2.34
CA VAL A 18 4.65 20.32 -3.08
C VAL A 18 5.02 20.20 -4.57
N LEU A 19 6.19 19.65 -4.89
CA LEU A 19 6.60 19.45 -6.28
C LEU A 19 5.72 18.41 -6.99
N ALA A 20 5.32 17.35 -6.29
CA ALA A 20 4.43 16.33 -6.81
C ALA A 20 3.00 16.86 -6.99
N SER A 21 2.47 17.63 -6.04
CA SER A 21 1.10 18.16 -6.11
C SER A 21 0.89 19.07 -7.32
N ARG A 22 1.90 19.84 -7.72
CA ARG A 22 1.87 20.67 -8.94
C ARG A 22 1.70 19.86 -10.24
N ARG A 23 1.97 18.55 -10.21
CA ARG A 23 1.83 17.66 -11.38
C ARG A 23 0.45 17.00 -11.46
N VAL A 24 -0.36 17.08 -10.41
CA VAL A 24 -1.69 16.47 -10.36
C VAL A 24 -2.69 17.36 -11.09
N LYS A 25 -3.24 16.89 -12.22
CA LYS A 25 -4.25 17.61 -13.00
C LYS A 25 -5.64 16.95 -12.96
N GLY A 26 -5.75 15.74 -12.41
CA GLY A 26 -7.01 15.01 -12.30
C GLY A 26 -6.89 13.73 -11.49
N LEU A 27 -7.99 12.96 -11.40
CA LEU A 27 -8.08 11.76 -10.56
C LEU A 27 -7.07 10.67 -10.95
N SER A 28 -6.84 10.45 -12.25
CA SER A 28 -5.85 9.46 -12.70
C SER A 28 -4.42 9.84 -12.28
N ASP A 29 -4.07 11.14 -12.34
CA ASP A 29 -2.78 11.61 -11.86
C ASP A 29 -2.65 11.46 -10.34
N TYR A 30 -3.75 11.64 -9.60
CA TYR A 30 -3.78 11.51 -8.15
C TYR A 30 -3.68 10.05 -7.66
N TYR A 31 -4.50 9.15 -8.23
CA TYR A 31 -4.62 7.78 -7.74
C TYR A 31 -3.57 6.82 -8.30
N VAL A 32 -3.13 7.01 -9.55
CA VAL A 32 -2.21 6.08 -10.23
C VAL A 32 -0.99 6.78 -10.85
N GLY A 33 -0.75 8.04 -10.51
CA GLY A 33 0.34 8.84 -11.08
C GLY A 33 0.24 8.97 -12.60
N GLY A 34 -0.99 8.91 -13.14
CA GLY A 34 -1.26 8.92 -14.58
C GLY A 34 -0.65 7.72 -15.32
N LYS A 35 -0.37 6.60 -14.62
CA LYS A 35 0.34 5.41 -15.13
C LYS A 35 1.74 5.73 -15.69
N ARG A 36 2.36 6.82 -15.24
CA ARG A 36 3.68 7.30 -15.68
C ARG A 36 4.79 7.05 -14.66
N VAL A 37 4.46 6.45 -13.51
CA VAL A 37 5.43 6.12 -12.45
C VAL A 37 6.35 5.01 -12.96
N GLY A 38 7.65 5.28 -13.01
CA GLY A 38 8.64 4.31 -13.45
C GLY A 38 8.76 3.10 -12.52
N PHE A 39 9.27 1.99 -13.05
CA PHE A 39 9.40 0.70 -12.35
C PHE A 39 10.00 0.85 -10.95
N TRP A 40 11.17 1.48 -10.83
CA TRP A 40 11.86 1.63 -9.55
C TRP A 40 11.02 2.37 -8.50
N ALA A 41 10.44 3.52 -8.87
CA ALA A 41 9.62 4.30 -7.96
C ALA A 41 8.36 3.53 -7.53
N ALA A 42 7.71 2.83 -8.46
CA ALA A 42 6.55 2.01 -8.15
C ALA A 42 6.91 0.82 -7.24
N SER A 43 8.02 0.13 -7.51
CA SER A 43 8.50 -1.00 -6.71
C SER A 43 8.89 -0.58 -5.30
N PHE A 44 9.66 0.48 -5.13
CA PHE A 44 10.03 0.99 -3.81
C PHE A 44 8.82 1.51 -3.05
N SER A 45 7.89 2.20 -3.71
CA SER A 45 6.64 2.66 -3.08
C SER A 45 5.78 1.49 -2.60
N ALA A 46 5.66 0.45 -3.41
CA ALA A 46 4.89 -0.75 -3.05
C ALA A 46 5.51 -1.44 -1.83
N ARG A 47 6.84 -1.56 -1.76
CA ARG A 47 7.52 -2.14 -0.59
C ARG A 47 7.43 -1.25 0.64
N ALA A 48 7.69 0.05 0.52
CA ALA A 48 7.53 0.99 1.63
C ALA A 48 6.10 0.99 2.22
N THR A 49 5.08 0.65 1.42
CA THR A 49 3.70 0.50 1.90
C THR A 49 3.47 -0.83 2.62
N GLY A 50 4.12 -1.91 2.17
CA GLY A 50 4.08 -3.22 2.85
C GLY A 50 4.85 -3.24 4.17
N GLU A 51 5.97 -2.53 4.21
CA GLU A 51 6.83 -2.41 5.38
C GLU A 51 6.17 -1.50 6.43
N SER A 52 5.60 -2.11 7.47
CA SER A 52 4.79 -1.43 8.48
C SER A 52 5.28 -1.73 9.90
N GLY A 53 4.64 -1.12 10.90
CA GLY A 53 4.86 -1.39 12.32
C GLY A 53 4.73 -2.87 12.68
N TRP A 54 3.99 -3.64 11.87
CA TRP A 54 3.99 -5.10 11.96
C TRP A 54 5.39 -5.70 11.87
N LEU A 55 6.22 -5.30 10.92
CA LEU A 55 7.56 -5.87 10.77
C LEU A 55 8.51 -5.35 11.86
N LEU A 56 8.40 -4.08 12.21
CA LEU A 56 9.29 -3.44 13.20
C LEU A 56 9.01 -3.84 14.65
N LEU A 57 7.75 -3.99 15.06
CA LEU A 57 7.37 -4.37 16.43
C LEU A 57 6.79 -5.78 16.51
N GLY A 58 5.94 -6.17 15.56
CA GLY A 58 5.25 -7.45 15.58
C GLY A 58 6.18 -8.64 15.30
N LEU A 59 6.85 -8.63 14.14
CA LEU A 59 7.74 -9.70 13.73
C LEU A 59 9.00 -9.77 14.60
N THR A 60 9.56 -8.62 15.00
CA THR A 60 10.69 -8.58 15.94
C THR A 60 10.31 -9.11 17.32
N GLY A 61 9.14 -8.73 17.85
CA GLY A 61 8.61 -9.25 19.11
C GLY A 61 8.33 -10.75 19.04
N MET A 62 7.77 -11.22 17.92
CA MET A 62 7.61 -12.65 17.65
C MET A 62 8.95 -13.37 17.59
N GLY A 63 9.96 -12.77 16.95
CA GLY A 63 11.33 -13.30 16.94
C GLY A 63 11.95 -13.39 18.33
N ALA A 64 11.70 -12.41 19.19
CA ALA A 64 12.17 -12.43 20.58
C ALA A 64 11.53 -13.57 21.40
N MET A 65 10.27 -13.91 21.14
CA MET A 65 9.55 -14.97 21.85
C MET A 65 9.77 -16.37 21.25
N ALA A 66 9.73 -16.50 19.93
CA ALA A 66 9.72 -17.77 19.20
C ALA A 66 11.09 -18.13 18.60
N GLY A 67 12.08 -17.23 18.71
CA GLY A 67 13.42 -17.42 18.18
C GLY A 67 13.45 -17.61 16.67
N VAL A 68 14.31 -18.50 16.20
CA VAL A 68 14.54 -18.78 14.76
C VAL A 68 13.26 -19.25 14.05
N SER A 69 12.29 -19.81 14.76
CA SER A 69 11.04 -20.27 14.16
C SER A 69 10.21 -19.13 13.53
N ALA A 70 10.36 -17.89 14.02
CA ALA A 70 9.73 -16.71 13.43
C ALA A 70 10.18 -16.44 11.98
N PHE A 71 11.34 -16.96 11.57
CA PHE A 71 11.84 -16.84 10.20
C PHE A 71 10.92 -17.50 9.15
N TRP A 72 10.14 -18.52 9.56
CA TRP A 72 9.15 -19.14 8.67
C TRP A 72 8.08 -18.16 8.19
N VAL A 73 7.77 -17.11 8.97
CA VAL A 73 6.86 -16.05 8.54
C VAL A 73 7.43 -15.32 7.33
N VAL A 74 8.71 -14.96 7.38
CA VAL A 74 9.42 -14.27 6.29
C VAL A 74 9.47 -15.15 5.03
N VAL A 75 9.79 -16.44 5.20
CA VAL A 75 9.81 -17.39 4.07
C VAL A 75 8.41 -17.53 3.45
N GLY A 76 7.39 -17.67 4.28
CA GLY A 76 6.00 -17.77 3.83
C GLY A 76 5.54 -16.52 3.10
N GLU A 77 5.88 -15.33 3.60
CA GLU A 77 5.57 -14.06 2.97
C GLU A 77 6.27 -13.92 1.62
N LEU A 78 7.56 -14.23 1.55
CA LEU A 78 8.35 -14.13 0.31
C LEU A 78 7.81 -15.07 -0.77
N LEU A 79 7.48 -16.31 -0.41
CA LEU A 79 6.88 -17.27 -1.33
C LEU A 79 5.45 -16.86 -1.72
N GLY A 80 4.62 -16.46 -0.76
CA GLY A 80 3.23 -16.07 -1.00
C GLY A 80 3.14 -14.86 -1.91
N VAL A 81 3.83 -13.76 -1.58
CA VAL A 81 3.89 -12.55 -2.40
C VAL A 81 4.53 -12.86 -3.75
N GLY A 82 5.60 -13.66 -3.78
CA GLY A 82 6.25 -14.07 -5.02
C GLY A 82 5.28 -14.78 -5.96
N VAL A 83 4.61 -15.83 -5.49
CA VAL A 83 3.61 -16.59 -6.25
C VAL A 83 2.47 -15.67 -6.69
N SER A 84 1.85 -14.92 -5.78
CA SER A 84 0.77 -14.00 -6.16
C SER A 84 1.21 -12.99 -7.23
N TRP A 85 2.44 -12.48 -7.14
CA TRP A 85 2.97 -11.56 -8.14
C TRP A 85 3.13 -12.22 -9.51
N PHE A 86 3.81 -13.37 -9.58
CA PHE A 86 4.11 -14.02 -10.86
C PHE A 86 2.85 -14.55 -11.55
N PHE A 87 1.85 -15.03 -10.79
CA PHE A 87 0.65 -15.62 -11.36
C PHE A 87 -0.51 -14.62 -11.52
N MET A 88 -0.67 -13.65 -10.61
CA MET A 88 -1.85 -12.78 -10.58
C MET A 88 -1.60 -11.36 -11.10
N ALA A 89 -0.39 -10.82 -10.99
CA ALA A 89 -0.17 -9.39 -11.30
C ALA A 89 -0.47 -9.03 -12.76
N LYS A 90 0.02 -9.84 -13.72
CA LYS A 90 -0.19 -9.60 -15.16
C LYS A 90 -1.67 -9.72 -15.58
N PRO A 91 -2.41 -10.81 -15.25
CA PRO A 91 -3.83 -10.89 -15.61
C PRO A 91 -4.65 -9.81 -14.91
N PHE A 92 -4.38 -9.52 -13.64
CA PHE A 92 -5.08 -8.45 -12.91
C PHE A 92 -4.84 -7.07 -13.55
N LYS A 93 -3.61 -6.77 -13.97
CA LYS A 93 -3.31 -5.52 -14.68
C LYS A 93 -4.05 -5.40 -16.02
N ARG A 94 -4.13 -6.49 -16.78
CA ARG A 94 -4.89 -6.51 -18.05
C ARG A 94 -6.37 -6.22 -17.82
N MET A 95 -6.99 -6.88 -16.84
CA MET A 95 -8.41 -6.68 -16.55
C MET A 95 -8.69 -5.26 -16.03
N THR A 96 -7.86 -4.74 -15.13
CA THR A 96 -8.02 -3.36 -14.63
C THR A 96 -7.90 -2.31 -15.73
N ASP A 97 -7.02 -2.51 -16.72
CA ASP A 97 -6.93 -1.64 -17.90
C ASP A 97 -8.17 -1.76 -18.80
N GLU A 98 -8.67 -2.98 -19.03
CA GLU A 98 -9.85 -3.24 -19.86
C GLU A 98 -11.12 -2.59 -19.28
N TYR A 99 -11.31 -2.68 -17.96
CA TYR A 99 -12.44 -2.05 -17.29
C TYR A 99 -12.25 -0.56 -17.02
N GLY A 100 -11.08 0.02 -17.34
CA GLY A 100 -10.75 1.40 -16.97
C GLY A 100 -10.75 1.64 -15.45
N ALA A 101 -10.56 0.58 -14.66
CA ALA A 101 -10.65 0.63 -13.21
C ALA A 101 -9.43 1.32 -12.60
N ILE A 102 -9.67 2.31 -11.75
CA ILE A 102 -8.62 3.05 -11.03
C ILE A 102 -8.55 2.59 -9.57
N THR A 103 -9.65 2.05 -9.02
CA THR A 103 -9.74 1.55 -7.65
C THR A 103 -10.20 0.09 -7.61
N ILE A 104 -9.98 -0.60 -6.48
CA ILE A 104 -10.45 -1.99 -6.30
C ILE A 104 -11.98 -2.08 -6.33
N PRO A 105 -12.76 -1.20 -5.66
CA PRO A 105 -14.22 -1.21 -5.80
C PRO A 105 -14.70 -0.98 -7.24
N ASP A 106 -14.02 -0.14 -8.03
CA ASP A 106 -14.34 0.05 -9.44
C ASP A 106 -14.04 -1.20 -10.27
N PHE A 107 -12.90 -1.86 -10.00
CA PHE A 107 -12.56 -3.14 -10.61
C PHE A 107 -13.62 -4.20 -10.33
N LEU A 108 -14.04 -4.34 -9.06
CA LEU A 108 -15.06 -5.31 -8.67
C LEU A 108 -16.40 -5.03 -9.36
N GLU A 109 -16.81 -3.76 -9.44
CA GLU A 109 -18.04 -3.40 -10.13
C GLU A 109 -17.95 -3.69 -11.65
N GLY A 110 -16.84 -3.33 -12.29
CA GLY A 110 -16.63 -3.55 -13.73
C GLY A 110 -16.54 -5.03 -14.10
N HIS A 111 -15.90 -5.83 -13.24
CA HIS A 111 -15.70 -7.27 -13.46
C HIS A 111 -16.97 -8.09 -13.22
N PHE A 112 -17.69 -7.84 -12.12
CA PHE A 112 -18.88 -8.62 -11.75
C PHE A 112 -20.19 -8.08 -12.33
N GLN A 113 -20.19 -6.85 -12.85
CA GLN A 113 -21.35 -6.16 -13.45
C GLN A 113 -22.66 -6.37 -12.66
N PRO A 114 -22.65 -6.11 -11.33
CA PRO A 114 -23.83 -6.36 -10.50
C PRO A 114 -24.99 -5.46 -10.95
N LYS A 115 -26.23 -5.97 -10.84
CA LYS A 115 -27.44 -5.18 -11.16
C LYS A 115 -27.62 -3.95 -10.27
N THR A 116 -26.95 -3.92 -9.11
CA THR A 116 -26.99 -2.83 -8.15
C THR A 116 -25.58 -2.47 -7.71
N HIS A 117 -25.37 -1.21 -7.32
CA HIS A 117 -24.08 -0.73 -6.78
C HIS A 117 -23.77 -1.21 -5.36
N LEU A 118 -24.40 -2.28 -4.89
CA LEU A 118 -24.22 -2.79 -3.53
C LEU A 118 -22.80 -3.32 -3.32
N LEU A 119 -22.23 -4.01 -4.30
CA LEU A 119 -20.88 -4.57 -4.22
C LEU A 119 -19.84 -3.46 -4.03
N ARG A 120 -19.89 -2.42 -4.87
CA ARG A 120 -19.03 -1.23 -4.71
C ARG A 120 -19.17 -0.58 -3.34
N ARG A 121 -20.40 -0.42 -2.82
CA ARG A 121 -20.63 0.18 -1.49
C ARG A 121 -20.01 -0.65 -0.37
N ILE A 122 -20.20 -1.98 -0.40
CA ILE A 122 -19.62 -2.87 0.61
C ILE A 122 -18.09 -2.82 0.54
N ALA A 123 -17.51 -2.94 -0.66
CA ALA A 123 -16.07 -2.91 -0.85
C ALA A 123 -15.45 -1.56 -0.39
N ALA A 124 -16.06 -0.43 -0.76
CA ALA A 124 -15.58 0.89 -0.38
C ALA A 124 -15.69 1.13 1.13
N THR A 125 -16.80 0.71 1.77
CA THR A 125 -16.98 0.83 3.22
C THR A 125 -15.98 -0.04 3.97
N ALA A 126 -15.82 -1.31 3.56
CA ALA A 126 -14.85 -2.21 4.17
C ALA A 126 -13.43 -1.62 4.06
N LEU A 127 -13.02 -1.20 2.86
CA LEU A 127 -11.71 -0.57 2.64
C LEU A 127 -11.52 0.65 3.57
N SER A 128 -12.53 1.52 3.67
CA SER A 128 -12.46 2.72 4.50
C SER A 128 -12.27 2.38 5.99
N VAL A 129 -13.01 1.40 6.50
CA VAL A 129 -12.91 0.96 7.91
C VAL A 129 -11.52 0.36 8.19
N PHE A 130 -11.07 -0.57 7.35
CA PHE A 130 -9.78 -1.24 7.57
C PHE A 130 -8.59 -0.29 7.42
N VAL A 131 -8.65 0.68 6.50
CA VAL A 131 -7.60 1.70 6.34
C VAL A 131 -7.49 2.57 7.60
N VAL A 132 -8.60 2.97 8.21
CA VAL A 132 -8.56 3.76 9.46
C VAL A 132 -7.93 2.96 10.60
N ILE A 133 -8.30 1.69 10.74
CA ILE A 133 -7.70 0.79 11.76
C ILE A 133 -6.20 0.64 11.51
N TYR A 134 -5.81 0.40 10.26
CA TYR A 134 -4.41 0.24 9.86
C TYR A 134 -3.58 1.49 10.18
N VAL A 135 -4.05 2.68 9.79
CA VAL A 135 -3.35 3.95 10.07
C VAL A 135 -3.26 4.20 11.58
N SER A 136 -4.32 3.91 12.34
CA SER A 136 -4.32 4.04 13.80
C SER A 136 -3.26 3.15 14.46
N ALA A 137 -3.18 1.87 14.06
CA ALA A 137 -2.18 0.94 14.57
C ALA A 137 -0.73 1.39 14.26
N GLN A 138 -0.51 2.00 13.09
CA GLN A 138 0.78 2.53 12.68
C GLN A 138 1.22 3.73 13.53
N ILE A 139 0.28 4.62 13.86
CA ILE A 139 0.54 5.77 14.73
C ILE A 139 0.88 5.30 16.14
N ASP A 140 0.12 4.35 16.69
CA ASP A 140 0.37 3.77 18.02
C ASP A 140 1.73 3.07 18.09
N THR A 141 2.08 2.29 17.06
CA THR A 141 3.40 1.66 16.93
C THR A 141 4.52 2.71 16.94
N THR A 142 4.38 3.78 16.14
CA THR A 142 5.38 4.84 16.05
C THR A 142 5.52 5.61 17.37
N GLY A 143 4.44 5.75 18.15
CA GLY A 143 4.48 6.39 19.47
C GLY A 143 5.11 5.54 20.58
N LYS A 144 5.20 4.21 20.38
CA LYS A 144 5.78 3.26 21.34
C LYS A 144 7.25 2.91 21.04
N ALA A 145 7.68 3.08 19.79
CA ALA A 145 9.06 2.88 19.34
C ALA A 145 9.97 4.06 19.75
#